data_AF-A0A351Z6H8-F1
#
_entry.id   AF-A0A351Z6H8-F1
#
_cell.length_a   1.000
_cell.length_b   1.000
_cell.length_c   1.000
_cell.angle_alpha   90.00
_cell.angle_beta   90.00
_cell.angle_gamma   90.00
#
_symmetry.space_group_name_H-M   'P 1'
#
loop_
_entity.id
_entity.type
_entity.pdbx_description
1 polymer ?
#
loop_
_entity_poly.entity_id
_entity_poly.type
_entity_poly.pdbx_seq_one_letter_code
_entity_poly.pdbx_strand_id
1 'polypeptide(L)'
;MGERIDRKNTDEIVRMGISYVPEGREVFPELSVLENIMMGAYTRRDRKGIKEDVDNVFDHFSILKERKDQEAGHLSGGEQQMLA
;
A
#
# COMPACT_ATOMS: atom_id res chain seq x y z
N MET A 1 17.16 -18.60 -12.91
CA MET A 1 15.99 -19.18 -13.62
C MET A 1 14.79 -18.34 -13.22
N GLY A 2 13.96 -17.92 -14.19
CA GLY A 2 12.71 -17.21 -13.90
C GLY A 2 11.52 -18.17 -13.92
N GLU A 3 10.49 -17.89 -13.14
CA GLU A 3 9.21 -18.60 -13.16
C GLU A 3 8.21 -17.82 -14.02
N ARG A 4 7.40 -18.51 -14.85
CA ARG A 4 6.37 -17.85 -15.65
C ARG A 4 5.10 -17.59 -14.83
N ILE A 5 4.43 -16.46 -15.08
CA ILE A 5 3.23 -16.03 -14.35
C ILE A 5 1.98 -15.85 -15.22
N ASP A 6 2.09 -16.00 -16.55
CA ASP A 6 1.09 -15.67 -17.60
C ASP A 6 -0.22 -16.49 -17.58
N ARG A 7 -0.40 -17.41 -16.63
CA ARG A 7 -1.62 -18.24 -16.45
C ARG A 7 -1.97 -18.51 -14.99
N LYS A 8 -1.30 -17.83 -14.06
CA LYS A 8 -1.60 -17.93 -12.63
C LYS A 8 -2.77 -17.02 -12.31
N ASN A 9 -3.55 -17.36 -11.28
CA ASN A 9 -4.56 -16.46 -10.76
C ASN A 9 -3.90 -15.25 -10.09
N THR A 10 -4.60 -14.12 -10.03
CA THR A 10 -4.06 -12.87 -9.46
C THR A 10 -3.61 -13.04 -8.01
N ASP A 11 -4.35 -13.82 -7.20
CA ASP A 11 -3.99 -14.09 -5.80
C ASP A 11 -2.71 -14.92 -5.66
N GLU A 12 -2.43 -15.82 -6.60
CA GLU A 12 -1.17 -16.57 -6.66
C GLU A 12 0.00 -15.63 -6.98
N ILE A 13 -0.16 -14.72 -7.94
CA ILE A 13 0.86 -13.74 -8.34
C ILE A 13 1.20 -12.80 -7.18
N VAL A 14 0.19 -12.29 -6.46
CA VAL A 14 0.39 -11.43 -5.28
C VAL A 14 1.16 -12.18 -4.18
N ARG A 15 0.86 -13.46 -3.96
CA ARG A 15 1.61 -14.30 -3.00
C ARG A 15 3.06 -14.58 -3.40
N MET A 16 3.40 -14.43 -4.69
CA MET A 16 4.79 -14.49 -5.18
C MET A 16 5.56 -13.18 -4.91
N GLY A 17 4.95 -12.19 -4.25
CA GLY A 17 5.56 -10.90 -3.94
C GLY A 17 5.51 -9.90 -5.10
N ILE A 18 4.66 -10.15 -6.09
CA ILE A 18 4.47 -9.26 -7.24
C ILE A 18 3.19 -8.45 -7.01
N SER A 19 3.33 -7.13 -6.90
CA SER A 19 2.21 -6.20 -6.78
C SER A 19 2.10 -5.33 -8.03
N TYR A 20 0.88 -4.92 -8.35
CA TYR A 20 0.59 -3.99 -9.44
C TYR A 20 0.14 -2.66 -8.87
N VAL A 21 0.78 -1.57 -9.31
CA VAL A 21 0.37 -0.20 -8.97
C VAL A 21 -0.21 0.41 -10.24
N PRO A 22 -1.56 0.51 -10.36
CA PRO A 22 -2.20 1.07 -11.53
C PRO A 22 -1.89 2.56 -11.70
N GLU A 23 -1.84 3.02 -12.94
CA GLU A 23 -1.88 4.46 -13.23
C GLU A 23 -3.24 5.04 -12.82
N GLY A 24 -3.28 6.23 -12.22
CA GLY A 24 -4.55 6.93 -11.94
C GLY A 24 -4.85 7.29 -10.49
N ARG A 25 -3.94 7.04 -9.53
CA ARG A 25 -4.10 7.38 -8.10
C ARG A 25 -5.26 6.63 -7.44
N GLU A 26 -5.30 5.32 -7.61
CA GLU A 26 -6.31 4.47 -6.98
C GLU A 26 -5.96 4.19 -5.51
N VAL A 27 -6.07 5.22 -4.67
CA VAL A 27 -6.23 5.02 -3.22
C VAL A 27 -7.66 4.60 -2.92
N PHE A 28 -7.88 3.86 -1.85
CA PHE A 28 -9.23 3.60 -1.34
C PHE A 28 -9.71 4.84 -0.57
N PRO A 29 -10.58 5.68 -1.14
CA PRO A 29 -10.85 7.02 -0.61
C PRO A 29 -11.59 7.00 0.73
N GLU A 30 -12.38 5.96 0.97
CA GLU A 30 -13.16 5.72 2.19
C GLU A 30 -12.32 5.13 3.33
N LEU A 31 -11.08 4.71 3.04
CA LEU A 31 -10.16 4.20 4.04
C LEU A 31 -9.23 5.32 4.51
N SER A 32 -8.78 5.25 5.76
CA SER A 32 -7.73 6.12 6.28
C SER A 32 -6.40 5.90 5.53
N VAL A 33 -5.48 6.87 5.66
CA VAL A 33 -4.10 6.73 5.18
C VAL A 33 -3.45 5.45 5.70
N LEU A 34 -3.59 5.17 7.00
CA LEU A 34 -3.01 3.97 7.59
C LEU A 34 -3.63 2.69 7.02
N GLU A 35 -4.95 2.65 6.86
CA GLU A 35 -5.63 1.49 6.28
C GLU A 35 -5.21 1.25 4.83
N ASN A 36 -5.05 2.32 4.03
CA ASN A 36 -4.50 2.22 2.68
C ASN A 36 -3.10 1.59 2.66
N ILE A 37 -2.19 2.06 3.52
CA ILE A 37 -0.84 1.46 3.63
C ILE A 37 -0.93 -0.01 4.05
N MET A 38 -1.82 -0.33 5.01
CA MET A 38 -2.01 -1.69 5.51
C MET A 38 -2.59 -2.66 4.48
N MET A 39 -3.33 -2.17 3.47
CA MET A 39 -3.81 -3.00 2.36
C MET A 39 -2.66 -3.66 1.59
N GLY A 40 -1.50 -2.98 1.46
CA GLY A 40 -0.30 -3.55 0.86
C GLY A 40 0.28 -4.74 1.63
N ALA A 41 -0.03 -4.87 2.91
CA ALA A 41 0.42 -5.96 3.78
C ALA A 41 -0.63 -7.08 3.95
N TYR A 42 -1.74 -7.06 3.23
CA TYR A 42 -2.88 -7.96 3.45
C TYR A 42 -2.54 -9.46 3.40
N THR A 43 -1.56 -9.87 2.58
CA THR A 43 -1.11 -11.26 2.48
C THR A 43 -0.02 -11.65 3.48
N ARG A 44 0.54 -10.68 4.22
CA ARG A 44 1.61 -10.88 5.19
C ARG A 44 1.07 -11.25 6.58
N ARG A 45 1.91 -11.93 7.36
CA ARG A 45 1.57 -12.39 8.73
C ARG A 45 2.57 -11.91 9.79
N ASP A 46 3.69 -11.34 9.39
CA ASP A 46 4.78 -10.90 10.25
C ASP A 46 4.50 -9.50 10.84
N ARG A 47 3.67 -9.46 11.89
CA ARG A 47 3.21 -8.20 12.52
C ARG A 47 4.34 -7.22 12.86
N LYS A 48 5.51 -7.72 13.28
CA LYS A 48 6.66 -6.89 13.61
C LYS A 48 7.23 -6.21 12.35
N GLY A 49 7.48 -6.98 11.29
CA GLY A 49 7.99 -6.44 10.03
C GLY A 49 7.01 -5.48 9.38
N ILE A 50 5.71 -5.80 9.40
CA ILE A 50 4.66 -4.88 8.91
C ILE A 50 4.72 -3.54 9.64
N LYS A 51 4.86 -3.56 10.97
CA LYS A 51 4.96 -2.31 11.75
C LYS A 51 6.22 -1.52 11.38
N GLU A 52 7.37 -2.19 11.27
CA GLU A 52 8.63 -1.56 10.86
C GLU A 52 8.51 -0.93 9.47
N ASP A 53 7.85 -1.59 8.52
CA ASP A 53 7.64 -1.08 7.17
C ASP A 53 6.67 0.12 7.15
N VAL A 54 5.61 0.09 7.95
CA VAL A 54 4.70 1.24 8.13
C VAL A 54 5.44 2.44 8.72
N ASP A 55 6.25 2.20 9.76
CA ASP A 55 7.08 3.24 10.37
C ASP A 55 8.07 3.82 9.34
N ASN A 56 8.69 2.97 8.51
CA ASN A 56 9.55 3.39 7.41
C ASN A 56 8.80 4.27 6.39
N VAL A 57 7.59 3.89 5.96
CA VAL A 57 6.78 4.69 5.03
C VAL A 57 6.53 6.08 5.61
N PHE A 58 6.17 6.15 6.89
CA PHE A 58 5.92 7.42 7.58
C PHE A 58 7.16 8.27 7.80
N ASP A 59 8.34 7.66 7.90
CA ASP A 59 9.59 8.39 7.99
C ASP A 59 10.01 8.98 6.64
N HIS A 60 9.67 8.33 5.52
CA HIS A 60 9.88 8.88 4.17
C HIS A 60 8.84 9.95 3.81
N PHE A 61 7.58 9.73 4.19
CA PHE A 61 6.46 10.62 3.90
C PHE A 61 5.82 11.12 5.20
N SER A 62 6.51 12.03 5.88
CA SER A 62 6.06 12.58 7.18
C SER A 62 4.65 13.19 7.11
N ILE A 63 4.26 13.75 5.97
CA ILE A 63 2.90 14.29 5.76
C ILE A 63 1.81 13.21 5.87
N LEU A 64 2.09 11.97 5.45
CA LEU A 64 1.16 10.84 5.61
C LEU A 64 1.06 10.43 7.08
N LYS A 65 2.16 10.54 7.85
CA LYS A 65 2.18 10.27 9.30
C LYS A 65 1.29 11.23 10.07
N GLU A 66 1.38 12.52 9.74
CA GLU A 66 0.56 13.58 10.35
C GLU A 66 -0.94 13.36 10.07
N ARG A 67 -1.27 12.71 8.96
CA ARG A 67 -2.64 12.46 8.49
C ARG A 67 -3.05 11.00 8.54
N LYS A 68 -2.37 10.18 9.33
CA LYS A 68 -2.54 8.71 9.34
C LYS A 68 -4.00 8.25 9.54
N ASP A 69 -4.78 9.02 10.31
CA ASP A 69 -6.17 8.72 10.67
C ASP A 69 -7.18 9.45 9.75
N GLN A 70 -6.71 10.28 8.81
CA GLN A 70 -7.55 10.98 7.85
C GLN A 70 -7.91 10.05 6.68
N GLU A 71 -9.16 10.11 6.22
CA GLU A 71 -9.61 9.44 4.99
C GLU A 71 -8.81 9.90 3.78
N ALA A 72 -8.35 8.95 2.95
CA ALA A 72 -7.51 9.22 1.79
C ALA A 72 -8.21 10.10 0.74
N GLY A 73 -9.54 10.05 0.67
CA GLY A 73 -10.35 10.89 -0.22
C GLY A 73 -10.22 12.39 0.07
N HIS A 74 -9.84 12.78 1.28
CA HIS A 74 -9.67 14.18 1.70
C HIS A 74 -8.25 14.72 1.51
N LEU A 75 -7.31 13.90 1.03
CA LEU A 75 -5.96 14.34 0.73
C LEU A 75 -5.92 15.14 -0.58
N SER A 76 -4.96 16.05 -0.71
CA SER A 76 -4.68 16.69 -2.00
C SER A 76 -4.19 15.67 -3.03
N GLY A 77 -4.32 15.96 -4.32
CA GLY A 77 -3.89 15.02 -5.37
C GLY A 77 -2.40 14.64 -5.32
N GLY A 78 -1.54 15.53 -4.81
CA GLY A 78 -0.11 15.23 -4.59
C GLY A 78 0.11 14.28 -3.41
N GLU A 79 -0.67 14.43 -2.34
CA GLU A 79 -0.63 13.54 -1.17
C GLU A 79 -1.24 12.18 -1.48
N GLN A 80 -2.33 12.13 -2.25
CA GLN A 80 -2.88 10.87 -2.77
C GLN A 80 -1.86 10.14 -3.64
N GLN A 81 -1.05 10.87 -4.40
CA GLN A 81 0.01 10.29 -5.21
C GLN A 81 1.22 9.78 -4.39
N MET A 82 1.42 10.29 -3.17
CA MET A 82 2.39 9.70 -2.23
C MET A 82 1.86 8.43 -1.56
N LEU A 83 0.54 8.31 -1.40
CA LEU A 83 -0.13 7.16 -0.79
C LEU A 83 -0.37 6.01 -1.78
N ALA A 84 -0.58 6.32 -3.07
CA ALA A 84 -0.88 5.37 -4.15
C ALA A 84 0.33 4.51 -4.58
#